data_AF-A0A839UU27-F1
#
_entry.id   AF-A0A839UU27-F1
#
_cell.length_a   1.000
_cell.length_b   1.000
_cell.length_c   1.000
_cell.angle_alpha   90.00
_cell.angle_beta   90.00
_cell.angle_gamma   90.00
#
_symmetry.space_group_name_H-M   'P 1'
#
loop_
_entity.id
_entity.type
_entity.pdbx_description
1 polymer ?
#
loop_
_entity_poly.entity_id
_entity_poly.type
_entity_poly.pdbx_seq_one_letter_code
_entity_poly.pdbx_strand_id
1 'polypeptide(L)'
;MPDPELKEWIALLKDALLGLAAIVTIFVGVYGVRAWKRDLVGKEVYAAARKLVKESHLVCRAARTLRQPLWAYDKRQFTDEEIEHTTESERWRLSEAEGYKAKIEKFAEELKRYESAKLDLRVLVGSKIYEGFLPFGRSLAESIERVNAYLDLLQDFSNTYFPDSPQIIEAQRQLYPSDNLDDDLSQNLADSREEGEVLLLSHLHRKSIYG
;
A
#
# COMPACT_ATOMS: atom_id res chain seq x y z
N MET A 1 -71.98 36.71 -1.94
CA MET A 1 -71.32 35.45 -1.57
C MET A 1 -70.70 34.90 -2.84
N PRO A 2 -69.45 34.38 -2.86
CA PRO A 2 -68.88 33.83 -4.09
C PRO A 2 -69.74 32.66 -4.56
N ASP A 3 -69.98 32.56 -5.87
CA ASP A 3 -70.78 31.51 -6.47
C ASP A 3 -70.23 30.12 -6.10
N PRO A 4 -71.11 29.16 -5.77
CA PRO A 4 -70.70 27.83 -5.29
C PRO A 4 -69.82 27.09 -6.30
N GLU A 5 -70.06 27.27 -7.59
CA GLU A 5 -69.24 26.70 -8.68
C GLU A 5 -67.80 27.24 -8.66
N LEU A 6 -67.62 28.53 -8.36
CA LEU A 6 -66.31 29.17 -8.26
C LEU A 6 -65.49 28.59 -7.10
N LYS A 7 -66.14 28.23 -5.98
CA LYS A 7 -65.48 27.59 -4.84
C LYS A 7 -65.03 26.16 -5.15
N GLU A 8 -65.81 25.39 -5.89
CA GLU A 8 -65.43 24.03 -6.31
C GLU A 8 -64.24 24.04 -7.26
N TRP A 9 -64.21 24.94 -8.25
CA TRP A 9 -63.06 25.09 -9.14
C TRP A 9 -61.77 25.47 -8.39
N ILE A 10 -61.87 26.35 -7.39
CA ILE A 10 -60.72 26.71 -6.54
C ILE A 10 -60.24 25.51 -5.72
N ALA A 11 -61.14 24.70 -5.18
CA ALA A 11 -60.79 23.50 -4.43
C ALA A 11 -60.07 22.47 -5.32
N LEU A 12 -60.60 22.22 -6.52
CA LEU A 12 -60.05 21.27 -7.49
C LEU A 12 -58.65 21.71 -7.97
N LEU A 13 -58.45 23.02 -8.18
CA LEU A 13 -57.14 23.58 -8.53
C LEU A 13 -56.13 23.43 -7.37
N LYS A 14 -56.57 23.64 -6.13
CA LYS A 14 -55.72 23.48 -4.94
C LYS A 14 -55.27 22.03 -4.77
N ASP A 15 -56.17 21.07 -4.99
CA ASP A 15 -55.85 19.64 -4.91
C ASP A 15 -54.91 19.21 -6.04
N ALA A 16 -55.09 19.74 -7.25
CA ALA A 16 -54.17 19.52 -8.37
C ALA A 16 -52.76 20.06 -8.07
N LEU A 17 -52.66 21.27 -7.50
CA LEU A 17 -51.39 21.86 -7.07
C LEU A 17 -50.73 21.06 -5.94
N LEU A 18 -51.52 20.58 -4.98
CA LEU A 18 -51.04 19.74 -3.89
C LEU A 18 -50.49 18.40 -4.42
N GLY A 19 -51.20 17.79 -5.37
CA GLY A 19 -50.76 16.58 -6.07
C GLY A 19 -49.45 16.78 -6.83
N LEU A 20 -49.32 17.88 -7.57
CA LEU A 20 -48.06 18.24 -8.26
C LEU A 20 -46.91 18.47 -7.28
N ALA A 21 -47.16 19.19 -6.18
CA ALA A 21 -46.16 19.40 -5.13
C ALA A 21 -45.68 18.07 -4.54
N ALA A 22 -46.60 17.16 -4.23
CA ALA A 22 -46.27 15.83 -3.72
C ALA A 22 -45.40 15.03 -4.70
N ILE A 23 -45.73 15.06 -5.99
CA ILE A 23 -44.94 14.40 -7.04
C ILE A 23 -43.51 14.97 -7.10
N VAL A 24 -43.37 16.30 -7.12
CA VAL A 24 -42.05 16.95 -7.13
C VAL A 24 -41.25 16.57 -5.89
N THR A 25 -41.86 16.58 -4.70
CA THR A 25 -41.20 16.17 -3.45
C THR A 25 -40.73 14.71 -3.51
N ILE A 26 -41.53 13.79 -4.06
CA ILE A 26 -41.12 12.40 -4.26
C ILE A 26 -39.90 12.32 -5.17
N PHE A 27 -39.91 13.01 -6.31
CA PHE A 27 -38.75 13.03 -7.21
C PHE A 27 -37.50 13.58 -6.52
N VAL A 28 -37.59 14.73 -5.86
CA VAL A 28 -36.47 15.32 -5.12
C VAL A 28 -35.96 14.37 -4.04
N GLY A 29 -36.84 13.69 -3.31
CA GLY A 29 -36.46 12.68 -2.31
C GLY A 29 -35.69 11.51 -2.92
N VAL A 30 -36.19 10.93 -4.01
CA VAL A 30 -35.53 9.81 -4.71
C VAL A 30 -34.17 10.21 -5.27
N TYR A 31 -34.08 11.37 -5.92
CA TYR A 31 -32.81 11.90 -6.42
C TYR A 31 -31.84 12.23 -5.30
N GLY A 32 -32.33 12.81 -4.20
CA GLY A 32 -31.54 13.10 -3.01
C GLY A 32 -30.91 11.85 -2.40
N VAL A 33 -31.71 10.78 -2.23
CA VAL A 33 -31.21 9.50 -1.70
C VAL A 33 -30.16 8.87 -2.63
N ARG A 34 -30.40 8.89 -3.95
CA ARG A 34 -29.43 8.37 -4.93
C ARG A 34 -28.13 9.16 -4.94
N ALA A 35 -28.22 10.49 -4.91
CA ALA A 35 -27.06 11.38 -4.84
C ALA A 35 -26.28 11.16 -3.54
N TRP A 36 -26.98 11.01 -2.41
CA TRP A 36 -26.36 10.76 -1.12
C TRP A 36 -25.64 9.40 -1.07
N LYS A 37 -26.26 8.34 -1.60
CA LYS A 37 -25.61 7.03 -1.74
C LYS A 37 -24.34 7.12 -2.59
N ARG A 38 -24.36 7.86 -3.70
CA ARG A 38 -23.19 8.06 -4.57
C ARG A 38 -22.08 8.81 -3.84
N ASP A 39 -22.41 9.86 -3.11
CA ASP A 39 -21.44 10.65 -2.34
C ASP A 39 -20.79 9.83 -1.21
N LEU A 40 -21.56 8.99 -0.51
CA LEU A 40 -21.04 8.09 0.52
C LEU A 40 -20.02 7.10 -0.07
N VAL A 41 -20.39 6.41 -1.15
CA VAL A 41 -19.48 5.47 -1.83
C VAL A 41 -18.25 6.19 -2.38
N GLY A 42 -18.41 7.38 -2.97
CA GLY A 42 -17.30 8.18 -3.49
C GLY A 42 -16.30 8.57 -2.41
N LYS A 43 -16.77 8.93 -1.21
CA LYS A 43 -15.92 9.25 -0.06
C LYS A 43 -15.13 8.04 0.45
N GLU A 44 -15.78 6.88 0.54
CA GLU A 44 -15.10 5.64 0.96
C GLU A 44 -14.05 5.21 -0.06
N VAL A 45 -14.38 5.25 -1.36
CA VAL A 45 -13.45 4.94 -2.45
C VAL A 45 -12.25 5.91 -2.44
N TYR A 46 -12.50 7.22 -2.27
CA TYR A 46 -11.44 8.21 -2.16
C TYR A 46 -10.52 7.94 -0.96
N ALA A 47 -11.09 7.66 0.21
CA ALA A 47 -10.33 7.36 1.42
C ALA A 47 -9.47 6.10 1.26
N ALA A 48 -10.04 5.03 0.69
CA ALA A 48 -9.33 3.79 0.41
C ALA A 48 -8.21 3.99 -0.63
N ALA A 49 -8.47 4.70 -1.72
CA ALA A 49 -7.47 5.01 -2.73
C ALA A 49 -6.31 5.84 -2.17
N ARG A 50 -6.62 6.87 -1.37
CA ARG A 50 -5.59 7.69 -0.71
C ARG A 50 -4.74 6.87 0.26
N LYS A 51 -5.38 5.97 1.02
CA LYS A 51 -4.68 5.04 1.91
C LYS A 51 -3.74 4.14 1.10
N LEU A 52 -4.20 3.55 0.00
CA LEU A 52 -3.37 2.69 -0.84
C LEU A 52 -2.13 3.41 -1.40
N VAL A 53 -2.26 4.64 -1.91
CA VAL A 53 -1.11 5.46 -2.35
C VAL A 53 -0.13 5.71 -1.21
N LYS A 54 -0.64 6.02 -0.01
CA LYS A 54 0.25 6.25 1.13
C LYS A 54 1.04 4.98 1.46
N GLU A 55 0.35 3.85 1.58
CA GLU A 55 0.96 2.58 1.97
C GLU A 55 1.88 2.02 0.87
N SER A 56 1.61 2.25 -0.43
CA SER A 56 2.50 1.87 -1.55
C SER A 56 3.84 2.59 -1.46
N HIS A 57 3.85 3.88 -1.10
CA HIS A 57 5.08 4.64 -0.87
C HIS A 57 5.85 4.13 0.36
N LEU A 58 5.16 3.83 1.46
CA LEU A 58 5.79 3.33 2.68
C LEU A 58 6.44 1.96 2.47
N VAL A 59 5.74 1.02 1.85
CA VAL A 59 6.29 -0.31 1.56
C VAL A 59 7.42 -0.25 0.52
N CYS A 60 7.34 0.64 -0.47
CA CYS A 60 8.42 0.88 -1.43
C CYS A 60 9.70 1.36 -0.72
N ARG A 61 9.57 2.30 0.22
CA ARG A 61 10.69 2.76 1.04
C ARG A 61 11.22 1.65 1.94
N ALA A 62 10.34 0.87 2.56
CA ALA A 62 10.73 -0.26 3.40
C ALA A 62 11.50 -1.32 2.60
N ALA A 63 11.08 -1.62 1.36
CA ALA A 63 11.78 -2.54 0.46
C ALA A 63 13.20 -2.06 0.11
N ARG A 64 13.40 -0.75 -0.04
CA ARG A 64 14.74 -0.16 -0.23
C ARG A 64 15.58 -0.33 1.04
N THR A 65 15.06 0.08 2.20
CA THR A 65 15.78 -0.03 3.48
C THR A 65 16.11 -1.48 3.85
N LEU A 66 15.24 -2.42 3.48
CA LEU A 66 15.44 -3.85 3.63
C LEU A 66 16.72 -4.34 2.96
N ARG A 67 17.03 -3.82 1.76
CA ARG A 67 18.21 -4.23 0.97
C ARG A 67 19.48 -3.45 1.30
N GLN A 68 19.37 -2.30 1.97
CA GLN A 68 20.55 -1.49 2.32
C GLN A 68 21.50 -2.25 3.26
N PRO A 69 22.81 -1.96 3.20
CA PRO A 69 23.76 -2.50 4.16
C PRO A 69 23.39 -2.13 5.61
N LEU A 70 23.87 -2.93 6.57
CA LEU A 70 23.70 -2.63 7.99
C LEU A 70 24.67 -1.53 8.42
N TRP A 71 24.17 -0.51 9.09
CA TRP A 71 25.04 0.49 9.71
C TRP A 71 25.47 0.04 11.10
N ALA A 72 26.48 0.71 11.67
CA ALA A 72 27.08 0.29 12.95
C ALA A 72 26.07 0.22 14.11
N TYR A 73 25.00 1.02 14.07
CA TYR A 73 23.95 0.98 15.09
C TYR A 73 22.91 -0.12 14.88
N ASP A 74 22.83 -0.72 13.68
CA ASP A 74 21.95 -1.86 13.39
C ASP A 74 22.57 -3.19 13.84
N LYS A 75 23.89 -3.17 14.13
CA LYS A 75 24.65 -4.36 14.51
C LYS A 75 24.39 -4.75 15.96
N ARG A 76 24.29 -6.05 16.19
CA ARG A 76 24.18 -6.62 17.54
C ARG A 76 25.42 -6.25 18.35
N GLN A 77 25.22 -5.78 19.57
CA GLN A 77 26.29 -5.63 20.55
C GLN A 77 26.52 -6.97 21.25
N PHE A 78 27.77 -7.41 21.28
CA PHE A 78 28.18 -8.64 21.96
C PHE A 78 28.72 -8.30 23.34
N THR A 79 28.43 -9.18 24.31
CA THR A 79 29.00 -9.12 25.65
C THR A 79 30.45 -9.59 25.67
N ASP A 80 31.21 -9.23 26.71
CA ASP A 80 32.61 -9.63 26.86
C ASP A 80 32.77 -11.17 26.87
N GLU A 81 31.84 -11.87 27.53
CA GLU A 81 31.77 -13.34 27.58
C GLU A 81 31.56 -13.96 26.19
N GLU A 82 30.68 -13.39 25.37
CA GLU A 82 30.47 -13.84 24.00
C GLU A 82 31.70 -13.59 23.12
N ILE A 83 32.39 -12.47 23.32
CA ILE A 83 33.60 -12.13 22.57
C ILE A 83 34.72 -13.13 22.88
N GLU A 84 34.84 -13.59 24.13
CA GLU A 84 35.84 -14.58 24.54
C GLU A 84 35.59 -15.98 23.96
N HIS A 85 34.33 -16.34 23.71
CA HIS A 85 33.93 -17.67 23.26
C HIS A 85 33.58 -17.78 21.77
N THR A 86 33.70 -16.69 21.00
CA THR A 86 33.39 -16.67 19.56
C THR A 86 34.54 -16.09 18.76
N THR A 87 34.60 -16.43 17.48
CA THR A 87 35.48 -15.80 16.51
C THR A 87 34.87 -14.51 15.97
N GLU A 88 35.71 -13.63 15.40
CA GLU A 88 35.24 -12.39 14.76
C GLU A 88 34.30 -12.68 13.59
N SER A 89 34.55 -13.73 12.81
CA SER A 89 33.71 -14.11 11.67
C SER A 89 32.35 -14.67 12.10
N GLU A 90 32.28 -15.40 13.22
CA GLU A 90 31.02 -15.84 13.81
C GLU A 90 30.21 -14.66 14.33
N ARG A 91 30.84 -13.72 15.05
CA ARG A 91 30.16 -12.50 15.52
C ARG A 91 29.64 -11.64 14.38
N TRP A 92 30.44 -11.46 13.33
CA TRP A 92 30.00 -10.75 12.13
C TRP A 92 28.77 -11.41 11.50
N ARG A 93 28.79 -12.73 11.29
CA ARG A 93 27.65 -13.48 10.72
C ARG A 93 26.40 -13.37 11.57
N LEU A 94 26.52 -13.55 12.89
CA LEU A 94 25.41 -13.43 13.83
C LEU A 94 24.80 -12.03 13.81
N SER A 95 25.64 -11.00 13.86
CA SER A 95 25.19 -9.61 13.80
C SER A 95 24.52 -9.28 12.47
N GLU A 96 25.04 -9.76 11.34
CA GLU A 96 24.44 -9.56 10.02
C GLU A 96 23.09 -10.26 9.92
N ALA A 97 23.02 -11.53 10.31
CA ALA A 97 21.79 -12.31 10.26
C ALA A 97 20.68 -11.69 11.12
N GLU A 98 21.00 -11.23 12.33
CA GLU A 98 20.03 -10.56 13.21
C GLU A 98 19.58 -9.21 12.67
N GLY A 99 20.50 -8.40 12.14
CA GLY A 99 20.16 -7.09 11.57
C GLY A 99 19.21 -7.21 10.37
N TYR A 100 19.47 -8.17 9.47
CA TYR A 100 18.56 -8.42 8.34
C TYR A 100 17.23 -9.06 8.76
N LYS A 101 17.21 -9.94 9.78
CA LYS A 101 15.95 -10.43 10.37
C LYS A 101 15.09 -9.28 10.90
N ALA A 102 15.68 -8.34 11.63
CA ALA A 102 14.97 -7.15 12.13
C ALA A 102 14.46 -6.25 10.98
N LYS A 103 15.22 -6.13 9.88
CA LYS A 103 14.75 -5.41 8.67
C LYS A 103 13.57 -6.13 7.99
N ILE A 104 13.59 -7.45 7.91
CA ILE A 104 12.47 -8.26 7.38
C ILE A 104 11.22 -8.04 8.21
N GLU A 105 11.32 -8.05 9.54
CA GLU A 105 10.17 -7.81 10.43
C GLU A 105 9.53 -6.44 10.16
N LYS A 106 10.35 -5.38 10.11
CA LYS A 106 9.87 -4.02 9.77
C LYS A 106 9.21 -3.97 8.39
N PHE A 107 9.80 -4.64 7.40
CA PHE A 107 9.24 -4.73 6.06
C PHE A 107 7.89 -5.48 6.04
N ALA A 108 7.78 -6.58 6.77
CA ALA A 108 6.57 -7.39 6.85
C ALA A 108 5.39 -6.60 7.45
N GLU A 109 5.64 -5.72 8.41
CA GLU A 109 4.61 -4.82 8.95
C GLU A 109 4.05 -3.86 7.90
N GLU A 110 4.93 -3.19 7.15
CA GLU A 110 4.52 -2.25 6.08
C GLU A 110 3.86 -3.00 4.92
N LEU A 111 4.36 -4.19 4.55
CA LEU A 111 3.75 -5.05 3.54
C LEU A 111 2.33 -5.45 3.94
N LYS A 112 2.11 -5.83 5.20
CA LYS A 112 0.78 -6.17 5.71
C LYS A 112 -0.19 -4.99 5.61
N ARG A 113 0.25 -3.77 5.93
CA ARG A 113 -0.58 -2.56 5.80
C ARG A 113 -0.92 -2.26 4.35
N TYR A 114 0.06 -2.37 3.46
CA TYR A 114 -0.13 -2.23 2.02
C TYR A 114 -1.12 -3.26 1.46
N GLU A 115 -0.96 -4.53 1.78
CA GLU A 115 -1.87 -5.60 1.33
C GLU A 115 -3.30 -5.39 1.85
N SER A 116 -3.45 -4.95 3.11
CA SER A 116 -4.75 -4.57 3.66
C SER A 116 -5.37 -3.41 2.90
N ALA A 117 -4.62 -2.34 2.61
CA ALA A 117 -5.14 -1.19 1.86
C ALA A 117 -5.53 -1.59 0.42
N LYS A 118 -4.76 -2.48 -0.21
CA LYS A 118 -5.05 -3.00 -1.54
C LYS A 118 -6.34 -3.84 -1.55
N LEU A 119 -6.57 -4.63 -0.50
CA LEU A 119 -7.78 -5.43 -0.33
C LEU A 119 -9.00 -4.55 -0.06
N ASP A 120 -8.88 -3.56 0.83
CA ASP A 120 -9.95 -2.59 1.14
C ASP A 120 -10.48 -1.95 -0.16
N LEU A 121 -9.57 -1.49 -1.02
CA LEU A 121 -9.94 -0.83 -2.27
C LEU A 121 -10.52 -1.82 -3.31
N ARG A 122 -10.01 -3.06 -3.35
CA ARG A 122 -10.54 -4.12 -4.23
C ARG A 122 -12.00 -4.43 -3.93
N VAL A 123 -12.41 -4.40 -2.66
CA VAL A 123 -13.82 -4.61 -2.27
C VAL A 123 -14.73 -3.50 -2.82
N LEU A 124 -14.23 -2.26 -2.87
CA LEU A 124 -15.00 -1.10 -3.29
C LEU A 124 -15.06 -0.91 -4.81
N VAL A 125 -13.95 -1.16 -5.53
CA VAL A 125 -13.80 -0.81 -6.95
C VAL A 125 -13.64 -2.04 -7.86
N GLY A 126 -13.31 -3.21 -7.32
CA GLY A 126 -13.10 -4.45 -8.07
C GLY A 126 -11.62 -4.75 -8.39
N SER A 127 -11.40 -5.81 -9.19
CA SER A 127 -10.06 -6.39 -9.41
C SER A 127 -9.13 -5.56 -10.30
N LYS A 128 -9.66 -4.64 -11.10
CA LYS A 128 -8.86 -3.88 -12.08
C LYS A 128 -7.72 -3.10 -11.42
N ILE A 129 -7.96 -2.52 -10.25
CA ILE A 129 -6.92 -1.80 -9.49
C ILE A 129 -5.91 -2.80 -8.90
N TYR A 130 -6.39 -3.93 -8.37
CA TYR A 130 -5.53 -4.99 -7.84
C TYR A 130 -4.54 -5.50 -8.89
N GLU A 131 -5.00 -5.71 -10.12
CA GLU A 131 -4.19 -6.17 -11.25
C GLU A 131 -3.07 -5.18 -11.61
N GLY A 132 -3.35 -3.88 -11.54
CA GLY A 132 -2.35 -2.84 -11.80
C GLY A 132 -1.19 -2.79 -10.80
N PHE A 133 -1.40 -3.28 -9.58
CA PHE A 133 -0.36 -3.38 -8.56
C PHE A 133 0.37 -4.73 -8.54
N LEU A 134 0.02 -5.68 -9.43
CA LEU A 134 0.72 -6.97 -9.51
C LEU A 134 2.20 -6.85 -9.85
N PRO A 135 2.63 -6.00 -10.82
CA PRO A 135 4.05 -5.82 -11.09
C PRO A 135 4.82 -5.31 -9.87
N PHE A 136 4.24 -4.34 -9.13
CA PHE A 136 4.82 -3.85 -7.89
C PHE A 136 4.93 -4.94 -6.83
N GLY A 137 3.90 -5.76 -6.67
CA GLY A 137 3.94 -6.92 -5.76
C GLY A 137 5.04 -7.93 -6.10
N ARG A 138 5.33 -8.16 -7.39
CA ARG A 138 6.45 -9.02 -7.82
C ARG A 138 7.80 -8.43 -7.43
N SER A 139 8.01 -7.13 -7.66
CA SER A 139 9.24 -6.44 -7.27
C SER A 139 9.45 -6.43 -5.74
N LEU A 140 8.37 -6.33 -4.96
CA LEU A 140 8.42 -6.47 -3.51
C LEU A 140 8.82 -7.91 -3.09
N ALA A 141 8.27 -8.93 -3.75
CA ALA A 141 8.64 -10.32 -3.52
C ALA A 141 10.11 -10.59 -3.86
N GLU A 142 10.58 -10.07 -4.99
CA GLU A 142 11.99 -10.19 -5.38
C GLU A 142 12.93 -9.54 -4.35
N SER A 143 12.51 -8.41 -3.76
CA SER A 143 13.30 -7.74 -2.72
C SER A 143 13.51 -8.62 -1.49
N ILE A 144 12.47 -9.33 -1.03
CA ILE A 144 12.59 -10.24 0.12
C ILE A 144 13.31 -11.54 -0.25
N GLU A 145 13.14 -12.04 -1.47
CA GLU A 145 13.86 -13.22 -1.97
C GLU A 145 15.37 -13.00 -1.97
N ARG A 146 15.85 -11.84 -2.44
CA ARG A 146 17.28 -11.50 -2.43
C ARG A 146 17.86 -11.45 -1.00
N VAL A 147 17.10 -10.92 -0.04
CA VAL A 147 17.52 -10.86 1.36
C VAL A 147 17.56 -12.26 1.98
N ASN A 148 16.53 -13.07 1.71
CA ASN A 148 16.49 -14.46 2.20
C ASN A 148 17.64 -15.29 1.63
N ALA A 149 17.96 -15.14 0.35
CA ALA A 149 19.13 -15.79 -0.26
C ALA A 149 20.44 -15.41 0.44
N TYR A 150 20.60 -14.13 0.80
CA TYR A 150 21.75 -13.67 1.58
C TYR A 150 21.75 -14.25 3.01
N LEU A 151 20.59 -14.29 3.67
CA LEU A 151 20.44 -14.88 5.00
C LEU A 151 20.72 -16.38 5.02
N ASP A 152 20.29 -17.12 4.00
CA ASP A 152 20.54 -18.55 3.86
C ASP A 152 22.05 -18.83 3.77
N LEU A 153 22.80 -17.99 3.04
CA LEU A 153 24.26 -18.05 3.00
C LEU A 153 24.91 -17.75 4.35
N LEU A 154 24.39 -16.77 5.11
CA LEU A 154 24.91 -16.44 6.44
C LEU A 154 24.63 -17.54 7.47
N GLN A 155 23.53 -18.27 7.32
CA GLN A 155 23.10 -19.34 8.24
C GLN A 155 23.62 -20.71 7.85
N ASP A 156 24.30 -20.84 6.71
CA ASP A 156 24.99 -22.07 6.34
C ASP A 156 26.28 -22.24 7.15
N PHE A 157 26.18 -22.95 8.28
CA PHE A 157 27.31 -23.30 9.13
C PHE A 157 28.14 -24.48 8.59
N SER A 158 27.73 -25.11 7.49
CA SER A 158 28.54 -26.16 6.86
C SER A 158 29.77 -25.59 6.14
N ASN A 159 29.70 -24.32 5.75
CA ASN A 159 30.76 -23.59 5.07
C ASN A 159 31.29 -22.43 5.94
N THR A 160 32.60 -22.28 6.00
CA THR A 160 33.24 -21.17 6.73
C THR A 160 33.31 -19.94 5.83
N TYR A 161 32.20 -19.19 5.77
CA TYR A 161 32.18 -17.90 5.07
C TYR A 161 32.75 -16.78 5.93
N PHE A 162 33.62 -15.98 5.32
CA PHE A 162 34.16 -14.72 5.81
C PHE A 162 33.53 -13.54 5.06
N PRO A 163 33.56 -12.31 5.62
CA PRO A 163 33.04 -11.12 4.93
C PRO A 163 33.59 -10.96 3.50
N ASP A 164 34.87 -11.24 3.31
CA ASP A 164 35.57 -11.08 2.04
C ASP A 164 35.48 -12.32 1.13
N SER A 165 34.63 -13.29 1.49
CA SER A 165 34.47 -14.50 0.68
C SER A 165 33.77 -14.16 -0.64
N PRO A 166 34.22 -14.71 -1.79
CA PRO A 166 33.61 -14.40 -3.08
C PRO A 166 32.09 -14.59 -3.12
N GLN A 167 31.57 -15.60 -2.41
CA GLN A 167 30.14 -15.90 -2.32
C GLN A 167 29.37 -14.81 -1.57
N ILE A 168 29.95 -14.28 -0.48
CA ILE A 168 29.35 -13.20 0.30
C ILE A 168 29.37 -11.90 -0.50
N ILE A 169 30.51 -11.57 -1.12
CA ILE A 169 30.63 -10.36 -1.96
C ILE A 169 29.63 -10.40 -3.12
N GLU A 170 29.48 -11.55 -3.78
CA GLU A 170 28.51 -11.71 -4.87
C GLU A 170 27.06 -11.57 -4.37
N ALA A 171 26.72 -12.19 -3.24
CA ALA A 171 25.39 -12.06 -2.65
C ALA A 171 25.08 -10.61 -2.21
N GLN A 172 26.06 -9.92 -1.62
CA GLN A 172 25.95 -8.50 -1.26
C GLN A 172 25.77 -7.64 -2.51
N ARG A 173 26.50 -7.91 -3.59
CA ARG A 173 26.35 -7.21 -4.87
C ARG A 173 24.96 -7.41 -5.48
N GLN A 174 24.37 -8.59 -5.33
CA GLN A 174 23.00 -8.85 -5.78
C GLN A 174 21.94 -8.16 -4.90
N LEU A 175 22.23 -8.02 -3.61
CA LEU A 175 21.34 -7.39 -2.63
C LEU A 175 21.35 -5.86 -2.75
N TYR A 176 22.55 -5.27 -2.72
CA TYR A 176 22.84 -3.85 -2.84
C TYR A 176 24.06 -3.62 -3.74
N PRO A 177 23.90 -3.50 -5.07
CA PRO A 177 25.03 -3.28 -5.98
C PRO A 177 25.72 -1.92 -5.77
N SER A 178 25.04 -0.96 -5.15
CA SER A 178 25.60 0.27 -4.62
C SER A 178 24.91 0.67 -3.32
N ASP A 179 25.56 1.48 -2.50
CA ASP A 179 24.98 2.02 -1.25
C ASP A 179 23.70 2.85 -1.52
N ASN A 180 23.60 3.42 -2.72
CA ASN A 180 22.44 4.20 -3.18
C ASN A 180 21.33 3.32 -3.78
N LEU A 181 21.58 2.02 -3.97
CA LEU A 181 20.68 1.09 -4.65
C LEU A 181 20.28 1.57 -6.05
N ASP A 182 21.25 2.06 -6.82
CA ASP A 182 21.08 2.47 -8.23
C ASP A 182 20.99 1.21 -9.12
N ASP A 183 19.93 0.44 -8.92
CA ASP A 183 19.72 -0.86 -9.56
C ASP A 183 18.35 -1.00 -10.20
N ASP A 184 18.27 -1.94 -11.15
CA ASP A 184 17.05 -2.23 -11.91
C ASP A 184 15.87 -2.56 -10.99
N LEU A 185 16.09 -3.22 -9.85
CA LEU A 185 15.01 -3.58 -8.93
C LEU A 185 14.47 -2.33 -8.19
N SER A 186 15.33 -1.41 -7.77
CA SER A 186 14.96 -0.13 -7.18
C SER A 186 14.16 0.76 -8.13
N GLN A 187 14.55 0.73 -9.40
CA GLN A 187 13.85 1.44 -10.47
C GLN A 187 12.52 0.77 -10.79
N ASN A 188 12.50 -0.55 -10.99
CA ASN A 188 11.28 -1.33 -11.20
C ASN A 188 10.28 -1.14 -10.05
N LEU A 189 10.74 -1.08 -8.79
CA LEU A 189 9.89 -0.78 -7.63
C LEU A 189 9.25 0.62 -7.69
N ALA A 190 9.96 1.62 -8.20
CA ALA A 190 9.43 2.97 -8.35
C ALA A 190 8.43 3.04 -9.51
N ASP A 191 8.83 2.52 -10.66
CA ASP A 191 8.08 2.59 -11.91
C ASP A 191 6.78 1.79 -11.80
N SER A 192 6.85 0.52 -11.36
CA SER A 192 5.64 -0.30 -11.17
C SER A 192 4.69 0.20 -10.09
N ARG A 193 5.21 0.91 -9.08
CA ARG A 193 4.37 1.61 -8.08
C ARG A 193 3.61 2.74 -8.75
N GLU A 194 4.31 3.60 -9.49
CA GLU A 194 3.73 4.74 -10.20
C GLU A 194 2.69 4.28 -11.23
N GLU A 195 2.97 3.23 -11.99
CA GLU A 195 2.02 2.59 -12.92
C GLU A 195 0.73 2.16 -12.22
N GLY A 196 0.83 1.54 -11.04
CA GLY A 196 -0.32 1.18 -10.22
C GLY A 196 -1.10 2.41 -9.70
N GLU A 197 -0.39 3.46 -9.29
CA GLU A 197 -0.97 4.70 -8.77
C GLU A 197 -1.69 5.52 -9.85
N VAL A 198 -1.24 5.48 -11.11
CA VAL A 198 -1.91 6.13 -12.23
C VAL A 198 -3.37 5.64 -12.37
N LEU A 199 -3.63 4.35 -12.09
CA LEU A 199 -4.99 3.80 -12.10
C LEU A 199 -5.87 4.33 -10.97
N LEU A 200 -5.29 4.89 -9.92
CA LEU A 200 -6.00 5.49 -8.78
C LEU A 200 -6.41 6.94 -9.04
N LEU A 201 -5.83 7.61 -10.05
CA LEU A 201 -6.09 9.04 -10.32
C LEU A 201 -7.56 9.33 -10.57
N SER A 202 -8.29 8.41 -11.22
CA SER A 202 -9.74 8.49 -11.43
C SER A 202 -10.54 8.57 -10.13
N HIS A 203 -10.00 8.06 -9.03
CA HIS A 203 -10.62 8.04 -7.72
C HIS A 203 -10.13 9.17 -6.81
N LEU A 204 -8.94 9.72 -7.08
CA LEU A 204 -8.29 10.76 -6.28
C LEU A 204 -8.56 12.19 -6.78
N HIS A 205 -8.91 12.37 -8.05
CA HIS A 205 -9.21 13.69 -8.61
C HIS A 205 -10.53 14.25 -8.09
N ARG A 206 -10.56 15.56 -7.77
CA ARG A 206 -11.75 16.28 -7.27
C ARG A 206 -13.01 16.08 -8.14
N LYS A 207 -12.86 15.80 -9.43
CA LYS A 207 -13.99 15.48 -10.34
C LYS A 207 -14.69 14.15 -10.02
N SER A 208 -14.02 13.18 -9.40
CA SER A 208 -14.61 11.88 -8.99
C SER A 208 -15.61 12.01 -7.83
N ILE A 209 -15.47 13.05 -7.02
CA ILE A 209 -16.28 13.30 -5.82
C ILE A 209 -17.61 14.00 -6.19
N TYR A 210 -17.65 14.74 -7.31
CA TYR A 210 -18.82 15.51 -7.73
C TYR A 210 -19.52 14.98 -9.00
N GLY A 211 -18.89 14.07 -9.75
CA GLY A 211 -19.37 13.52 -11.04
C GLY A 211 -20.40 12.41 -10.91
#